data_AF-A0AB36DSA9-F1
#
_entry.id   AF-A0AB36DSA9-F1
#
_cell.length_a   1.000
_cell.length_b   1.000
_cell.length_c   1.000
_cell.angle_alpha   90.00
_cell.angle_beta   90.00
_cell.angle_gamma   90.00
#
_symmetry.space_group_name_H-M   'P 1'
#
loop_
_entity.id
_entity.type
_entity.pdbx_description
1 polymer ?
#
loop_
_entity_poly.entity_id
_entity_poly.type
_entity_poly.pdbx_seq_one_letter_code
_entity_poly.pdbx_strand_id
1 'polypeptide(L)'
;MQLGTILMIIVSLWLLLIIATSKFFIRFENNYWFWFFIGGFMFFYMIIGRQIQFLIPGWNAADDNSPFAVSIRHSRLLLLDICPFFAIFAGFGLMVTKNKLIIRSAAPIALFGGLINLYGELFRLANQYTGKLEAYHFIFIGIGNDQLYFILHVMTTTVALMLICWTTKWTPRDILNQYLFIALYACYVLSSIQLDRKITNNANGILIADWYIGGEYQSVSKILRVPFPTVIPVGVVITMVSITLIWAMRYGVQELNARIIYPSLAKKQIKFDLKYMWKNLKYNCLKRRNKSR
;
A
#
# COMPACT_ATOMS: atom_id res chain seq x y z
N MET A 1 28.04 -10.31 5.67
CA MET A 1 26.86 -9.46 5.97
C MET A 1 25.62 -10.30 5.76
N GLN A 2 24.63 -10.28 6.67
CA GLN A 2 23.44 -11.13 6.54
C GLN A 2 22.57 -10.68 5.35
N LEU A 3 21.87 -11.61 4.69
CA LEU A 3 21.06 -11.33 3.49
C LEU A 3 20.00 -10.26 3.74
N GLY A 4 19.28 -10.35 4.87
CA GLY A 4 18.29 -9.37 5.28
C GLY A 4 18.85 -7.96 5.42
N THR A 5 20.05 -7.82 5.99
CA THR A 5 20.73 -6.52 6.07
C THR A 5 21.07 -5.97 4.70
N ILE A 6 21.55 -6.81 3.79
CA ILE A 6 21.85 -6.42 2.40
C ILE A 6 20.57 -5.93 1.70
N LEU A 7 19.49 -6.72 1.77
CA LEU A 7 18.20 -6.37 1.17
C LEU A 7 17.62 -5.09 1.76
N MET A 8 17.70 -4.92 3.07
CA MET A 8 17.26 -3.69 3.75
C MET A 8 18.01 -2.47 3.23
N ILE A 9 19.34 -2.55 3.09
CA ILE A 9 20.16 -1.45 2.56
C ILE A 9 19.75 -1.15 1.10
N ILE A 10 19.66 -2.17 0.25
CA ILE A 10 19.31 -2.02 -1.17
C ILE A 10 17.93 -1.38 -1.33
N VAL A 11 16.91 -1.90 -0.63
CA VAL A 11 15.55 -1.36 -0.68
C VAL A 11 15.51 0.06 -0.13
N SER A 12 16.19 0.34 0.99
CA SER A 12 16.23 1.69 1.57
C SER A 12 16.87 2.70 0.60
N LEU A 13 18.00 2.34 -0.01
CA LEU A 13 18.67 3.18 -1.01
C LEU A 13 17.79 3.41 -2.24
N TRP A 14 17.07 2.38 -2.68
CA TRP A 14 16.13 2.48 -3.80
C TRP A 14 14.98 3.45 -3.50
N LEU A 15 14.34 3.34 -2.32
CA LEU A 15 13.27 4.24 -1.90
C LEU A 15 13.77 5.69 -1.74
N LEU A 16 14.96 5.87 -1.17
CA LEU A 16 15.60 7.18 -1.07
C LEU A 16 15.92 7.78 -2.45
N LEU A 17 16.35 6.96 -3.40
CA LEU A 17 16.60 7.39 -4.78
C LEU A 17 15.31 7.91 -5.44
N ILE A 18 14.17 7.23 -5.27
CA ILE A 18 12.87 7.69 -5.79
C ILE A 18 12.50 9.06 -5.21
N ILE A 19 12.71 9.26 -3.91
CA ILE A 19 12.44 10.53 -3.23
C ILE A 19 13.38 11.63 -3.76
N ALA A 20 14.68 11.37 -3.80
CA ALA A 20 15.71 12.33 -4.21
C ALA A 20 15.54 12.76 -5.68
N THR A 21 15.15 11.83 -6.55
CA THR A 21 14.95 12.09 -7.98
C THR A 21 13.54 12.56 -8.33
N SER A 22 12.59 12.54 -7.37
CA SER A 22 11.18 12.85 -7.59
C SER A 22 10.91 14.14 -8.36
N LYS A 23 11.71 15.19 -8.13
CA LYS A 23 11.58 16.48 -8.81
C LYS A 23 11.71 16.39 -10.33
N PHE A 24 12.52 15.46 -10.83
CA PHE A 24 12.73 15.24 -12.26
C PHE A 24 11.60 14.41 -12.88
N PHE A 25 11.02 13.50 -12.09
CA PHE A 25 10.00 12.57 -12.55
C PHE A 25 8.56 13.05 -12.34
N ILE A 26 8.35 14.24 -11.77
CA ILE A 26 7.04 14.87 -11.65
C ILE A 26 6.24 14.87 -12.98
N ARG A 27 6.93 15.07 -14.12
CA ARG A 27 6.27 15.07 -15.44
C ARG A 27 5.73 13.71 -15.86
N PHE A 28 6.23 12.62 -15.27
CA PHE A 28 5.75 11.27 -15.54
C PHE A 28 4.38 10.98 -14.92
N GLU A 29 3.87 11.81 -14.01
CA GLU A 29 2.49 11.69 -13.49
C GLU A 29 1.47 11.54 -14.63
N ASN A 30 1.63 12.31 -15.71
CA ASN A 30 0.69 12.33 -16.84
C ASN A 30 1.10 11.40 -18.00
N ASN A 31 2.25 10.74 -17.91
CA ASN A 31 2.71 9.84 -18.96
C ASN A 31 1.95 8.51 -18.91
N TYR A 32 0.89 8.39 -19.71
CA TYR A 32 0.08 7.19 -19.77
C TYR A 32 0.89 5.93 -20.07
N TRP A 33 1.79 5.96 -21.07
CA TRP A 33 2.57 4.79 -21.47
C TRP A 33 3.47 4.27 -20.36
N PHE A 34 4.14 5.17 -19.64
CA PHE A 34 4.94 4.80 -18.48
C PHE A 34 4.13 4.03 -17.43
N TRP A 35 2.96 4.56 -17.07
CA TRP A 35 2.07 3.90 -16.10
C TRP A 35 1.40 2.65 -16.66
N PHE A 36 1.16 2.59 -17.97
CA PHE A 36 0.66 1.39 -18.63
C PHE A 36 1.66 0.24 -18.49
N PHE A 37 2.94 0.47 -18.74
CA PHE A 37 3.97 -0.57 -18.60
C PHE A 37 4.20 -0.97 -17.15
N ILE A 38 4.28 -0.01 -16.22
CA ILE A 38 4.42 -0.33 -14.78
C ILE A 38 3.20 -1.07 -14.26
N GLY A 39 2.00 -0.57 -14.58
CA GLY A 39 0.74 -1.16 -14.18
C GLY A 39 0.56 -2.56 -14.77
N GLY A 40 0.91 -2.73 -16.05
CA GLY A 40 0.90 -4.02 -16.74
C GLY A 40 1.88 -5.00 -16.12
N PHE A 41 3.13 -4.60 -15.88
CA PHE A 41 4.10 -5.44 -15.21
C PHE A 41 3.60 -5.87 -13.83
N MET A 42 3.12 -4.94 -13.00
CA MET A 42 2.59 -5.24 -11.68
C MET A 42 1.36 -6.15 -11.74
N PHE A 43 0.42 -5.88 -12.64
CA PHE A 43 -0.80 -6.67 -12.81
C PHE A 43 -0.50 -8.10 -13.28
N PHE A 44 0.20 -8.24 -14.41
CA PHE A 44 0.49 -9.56 -15.00
C PHE A 44 1.39 -10.39 -14.10
N TYR A 45 2.42 -9.79 -13.51
CA TYR A 45 3.31 -10.50 -12.60
C TYR A 45 2.55 -11.05 -11.39
N MET A 46 1.60 -10.27 -10.84
CA MET A 46 0.80 -10.71 -9.70
C MET A 46 -0.30 -11.70 -10.06
N ILE A 47 -0.96 -11.53 -11.21
CA ILE A 47 -1.96 -12.48 -11.67
C ILE A 47 -1.30 -13.81 -11.99
N ILE A 48 -0.27 -13.82 -12.83
CA ILE A 48 0.38 -15.04 -13.31
C ILE A 48 1.19 -15.71 -12.19
N GLY A 49 1.98 -14.95 -11.45
CA GLY A 49 2.89 -15.53 -10.47
C GLY A 49 2.29 -15.74 -9.08
N ARG A 50 1.10 -15.18 -8.78
CA ARG A 50 0.44 -15.37 -7.47
C ARG A 50 -1.02 -15.77 -7.55
N GLN A 51 -1.87 -15.13 -8.35
CA GLN A 51 -3.33 -15.35 -8.24
C GLN A 51 -3.87 -16.51 -9.04
N ILE A 52 -3.31 -16.79 -10.22
CA ILE A 52 -3.87 -17.77 -11.14
C ILE A 52 -3.87 -19.19 -10.55
N GLN A 53 -2.90 -19.51 -9.71
CA GLN A 53 -2.84 -20.80 -8.98
C GLN A 53 -3.99 -21.00 -7.97
N PHE A 54 -4.60 -19.91 -7.49
CA PHE A 54 -5.76 -19.97 -6.60
C PHE A 54 -7.08 -19.97 -7.38
N LEU A 55 -7.06 -19.52 -8.64
CA LEU A 55 -8.22 -19.50 -9.54
C LEU A 55 -8.41 -20.83 -10.28
N ILE A 56 -7.35 -21.59 -10.50
CA ILE A 56 -7.37 -22.86 -11.24
C ILE A 56 -7.26 -24.03 -10.26
N PRO A 57 -8.33 -24.83 -10.06
CA PRO A 57 -8.28 -26.03 -9.23
C PRO A 57 -7.18 -27.00 -9.71
N GLY A 58 -6.40 -27.57 -8.78
CA GLY A 58 -5.38 -28.57 -9.07
C GLY A 58 -4.02 -28.03 -9.56
N TRP A 59 -3.86 -26.72 -9.77
CA TRP A 59 -2.54 -26.15 -10.12
C TRP A 59 -1.62 -25.97 -8.91
N ASN A 60 -2.20 -25.80 -7.71
CA ASN A 60 -1.43 -25.88 -6.48
C ASN A 60 -1.12 -27.35 -6.15
N ALA A 61 0.09 -27.79 -6.48
CA ALA A 61 0.56 -29.17 -6.25
C ALA A 61 0.63 -29.58 -4.75
N ALA A 62 0.47 -28.61 -3.83
CA ALA A 62 0.33 -28.82 -2.40
C ALA A 62 -1.13 -28.55 -1.99
N ASP A 63 -2.05 -29.42 -2.39
CA ASP A 63 -3.46 -29.39 -1.98
C ASP A 63 -3.58 -29.88 -0.52
N ASP A 64 -2.97 -29.13 0.40
CA ASP A 64 -3.17 -29.31 1.82
C ASP A 64 -4.58 -28.81 2.19
N ASN A 65 -5.37 -29.72 2.75
CA ASN A 65 -6.72 -29.46 3.25
C ASN A 65 -6.72 -29.05 4.73
N SER A 66 -5.55 -28.76 5.31
CA SER A 66 -5.47 -28.21 6.66
C SER A 66 -6.28 -26.91 6.77
N PRO A 67 -6.91 -26.63 7.93
CA PRO A 67 -7.68 -25.40 8.12
C PRO A 67 -6.89 -24.13 7.80
N PHE A 68 -5.58 -24.14 8.09
CA PHE A 68 -4.67 -23.05 7.76
C PHE A 68 -4.53 -22.85 6.24
N ALA A 69 -4.21 -23.91 5.50
CA ALA A 69 -4.03 -23.84 4.05
C ALA A 69 -5.33 -23.43 3.33
N VAL A 70 -6.48 -23.92 3.80
CA VAL A 70 -7.80 -23.54 3.30
C VAL A 70 -8.07 -22.05 3.58
N SER A 71 -7.83 -21.57 4.80
CA SER A 71 -8.00 -20.15 5.14
C SER A 71 -7.14 -19.25 4.25
N ILE A 72 -5.86 -19.57 4.09
CA ILE A 72 -4.92 -18.79 3.27
C ILE A 72 -5.35 -18.75 1.80
N ARG A 73 -5.82 -19.88 1.26
CA ARG A 73 -6.33 -19.98 -0.11
C ARG A 73 -7.53 -19.06 -0.33
N HIS A 74 -8.51 -19.12 0.57
CA HIS A 74 -9.72 -18.30 0.48
C HIS A 74 -9.43 -16.80 0.66
N SER A 75 -8.58 -16.45 1.63
CA SER A 75 -8.10 -15.07 1.81
C SER A 75 -7.45 -14.51 0.54
N ARG A 76 -6.59 -15.30 -0.11
CA ARG A 76 -5.86 -14.87 -1.31
C ARG A 76 -6.75 -14.76 -2.52
N LEU A 77 -7.67 -15.72 -2.71
CA LEU A 77 -8.69 -15.68 -3.76
C LEU A 77 -9.52 -14.39 -3.69
N LEU A 78 -9.88 -13.98 -2.48
CA LEU A 78 -10.64 -12.76 -2.22
C LEU A 78 -9.77 -11.51 -2.06
N LEU A 79 -8.44 -11.61 -2.21
CA LEU A 79 -7.52 -10.47 -2.10
C LEU A 79 -7.72 -9.67 -0.80
N LEU A 80 -7.80 -10.36 0.34
CA LEU A 80 -8.08 -9.71 1.63
C LEU A 80 -6.88 -8.95 2.20
N ASP A 81 -5.68 -9.22 1.71
CA ASP A 81 -4.46 -8.46 2.01
C ASP A 81 -4.30 -7.26 1.06
N ILE A 82 -3.99 -6.09 1.63
CA ILE A 82 -3.96 -4.82 0.91
C ILE A 82 -2.86 -4.76 -0.15
N CYS A 83 -1.73 -5.43 0.07
CA CYS A 83 -0.60 -5.41 -0.87
C CYS A 83 -0.93 -6.12 -2.20
N PRO A 84 -1.41 -7.39 -2.22
CA PRO A 84 -1.86 -8.03 -3.45
C PRO A 84 -3.12 -7.37 -4.02
N PHE A 85 -4.04 -6.88 -3.19
CA PHE A 85 -5.19 -6.10 -3.65
C PHE A 85 -4.74 -4.87 -4.44
N PHE A 86 -3.86 -4.05 -3.86
CA PHE A 86 -3.30 -2.87 -4.52
C PHE A 86 -2.55 -3.27 -5.79
N ALA A 87 -1.71 -4.30 -5.75
CA ALA A 87 -0.93 -4.69 -6.91
C ALA A 87 -1.79 -5.04 -8.13
N ILE A 88 -2.94 -5.68 -7.92
CA ILE A 88 -3.86 -6.06 -9.00
C ILE A 88 -4.73 -4.88 -9.41
N PHE A 89 -5.48 -4.29 -8.47
CA PHE A 89 -6.44 -3.24 -8.80
C PHE A 89 -5.76 -1.94 -9.20
N ALA A 90 -4.68 -1.55 -8.52
CA ALA A 90 -3.90 -0.39 -8.94
C ALA A 90 -3.10 -0.70 -10.22
N GLY A 91 -2.57 -1.91 -10.39
CA GLY A 91 -1.89 -2.32 -11.63
C GLY A 91 -2.80 -2.16 -12.84
N PHE A 92 -3.98 -2.78 -12.79
CA PHE A 92 -5.01 -2.66 -13.82
C PHE A 92 -5.49 -1.21 -13.99
N GLY A 93 -5.74 -0.51 -12.89
CA GLY A 93 -6.14 0.89 -12.92
C GLY A 93 -5.11 1.78 -13.63
N LEU A 94 -3.82 1.56 -13.39
CA LEU A 94 -2.73 2.31 -14.04
C LEU A 94 -2.66 2.05 -15.55
N MET A 95 -3.03 0.84 -15.98
CA MET A 95 -3.14 0.51 -17.41
C MET A 95 -4.31 1.21 -18.07
N VAL A 96 -5.50 1.15 -17.48
CA VAL A 96 -6.73 1.52 -18.19
C VAL A 96 -7.10 2.98 -17.95
N THR A 97 -6.76 3.53 -16.80
CA THR A 97 -7.26 4.84 -16.38
C THR A 97 -6.21 5.94 -16.55
N LYS A 98 -6.58 6.99 -17.30
CA LYS A 98 -5.79 8.24 -17.31
C LYS A 98 -5.93 8.99 -15.98
N ASN A 99 -7.11 8.90 -15.37
CA ASN A 99 -7.40 9.50 -14.06
C ASN A 99 -7.03 8.54 -12.93
N LYS A 100 -5.94 8.84 -12.23
CA LYS A 100 -5.37 7.99 -11.18
C LYS A 100 -5.97 8.22 -9.79
N LEU A 101 -7.13 8.88 -9.67
CA LEU A 101 -7.71 9.28 -8.38
C LEU A 101 -7.85 8.11 -7.39
N ILE A 102 -8.46 7.01 -7.84
CA ILE A 102 -8.71 5.83 -7.00
C ILE A 102 -7.39 5.21 -6.55
N ILE A 103 -6.45 5.06 -7.49
CA ILE A 103 -5.13 4.46 -7.27
C ILE A 103 -4.30 5.29 -6.29
N ARG A 104 -4.33 6.63 -6.44
CA ARG A 104 -3.71 7.58 -5.52
C ARG A 104 -4.34 7.55 -4.12
N SER A 105 -5.60 7.15 -4.02
CA SER A 105 -6.30 7.03 -2.73
C SER A 105 -5.88 5.78 -1.97
N ALA A 106 -5.53 4.70 -2.68
CA ALA A 106 -5.01 3.48 -2.06
C ALA A 106 -3.50 3.55 -1.77
N ALA A 107 -2.74 4.37 -2.51
CA ALA A 107 -1.27 4.38 -2.47
C ALA A 107 -0.65 4.58 -1.06
N PRO A 108 -1.08 5.54 -0.22
CA PRO A 108 -0.46 5.69 1.11
C PRO A 108 -0.62 4.47 2.02
N ILE A 109 -1.73 3.76 1.92
CA ILE A 109 -2.01 2.57 2.73
C ILE A 109 -1.17 1.41 2.20
N ALA A 110 -1.08 1.25 0.88
CA ALA A 110 -0.20 0.25 0.26
C ALA A 110 1.28 0.52 0.57
N LEU A 111 1.71 1.79 0.60
CA LEU A 111 3.05 2.17 1.04
C LEU A 111 3.29 1.74 2.48
N PHE A 112 2.35 2.06 3.37
CA PHE A 112 2.47 1.74 4.79
C PHE A 112 2.47 0.22 5.05
N GLY A 113 1.54 -0.53 4.46
CA GLY A 113 1.50 -1.99 4.54
C GLY A 113 2.77 -2.63 3.96
N GLY A 114 3.24 -2.13 2.81
CA GLY A 114 4.51 -2.48 2.19
C GLY A 114 5.70 -2.34 3.14
N LEU A 115 5.83 -1.18 3.78
CA LEU A 115 6.92 -0.89 4.72
C LEU A 115 6.83 -1.73 6.00
N ILE A 116 5.64 -1.93 6.56
CA ILE A 116 5.47 -2.78 7.75
C ILE A 116 5.93 -4.21 7.45
N ASN A 117 5.51 -4.78 6.32
CA ASN A 117 5.87 -6.16 6.00
C ASN A 117 7.38 -6.28 5.68
N LEU A 118 7.95 -5.32 4.93
CA LEU A 118 9.38 -5.30 4.64
C LEU A 118 10.24 -5.22 5.89
N TYR A 119 10.01 -4.20 6.73
CA TYR A 119 10.85 -3.93 7.91
C TYR A 119 10.46 -4.72 9.16
N GLY A 120 9.20 -5.12 9.29
CA GLY A 120 8.68 -5.87 10.44
C GLY A 120 8.94 -7.37 10.37
N GLU A 121 9.05 -7.93 9.17
CA GLU A 121 9.17 -9.38 9.02
C GLU A 121 10.15 -9.82 7.93
N LEU A 122 9.99 -9.32 6.69
CA LEU A 122 10.63 -9.92 5.53
C LEU A 122 12.16 -9.84 5.55
N PHE A 123 12.75 -8.71 5.99
CA PHE A 123 14.20 -8.64 6.14
C PHE A 123 14.73 -9.60 7.20
N ARG A 124 13.97 -9.85 8.27
CA ARG A 124 14.34 -10.84 9.29
C ARG A 124 14.25 -12.26 8.74
N LEU A 125 13.18 -12.59 8.03
CA LEU A 125 13.00 -13.90 7.39
C LEU A 125 14.10 -14.18 6.36
N ALA A 126 14.53 -13.17 5.61
CA ALA A 126 15.61 -13.30 4.64
C ALA A 126 16.90 -13.88 5.25
N ASN A 127 17.17 -13.63 6.53
CA ASN A 127 18.36 -14.15 7.21
C ASN A 127 18.35 -15.66 7.44
N GLN A 128 17.19 -16.32 7.26
CA GLN A 128 17.07 -17.78 7.38
C GLN A 128 17.59 -18.50 6.12
N TYR A 129 17.66 -17.81 4.98
CA TYR A 129 18.10 -18.37 3.71
C TYR A 129 19.58 -18.09 3.48
N THR A 130 20.40 -19.14 3.62
CA THR A 130 21.86 -19.02 3.52
C THR A 130 22.40 -19.46 2.17
N GLY A 131 21.65 -20.28 1.42
CA GLY A 131 22.00 -20.69 0.06
C GLY A 131 21.66 -19.64 -1.01
N LYS A 132 22.47 -19.54 -2.07
CA LYS A 132 22.23 -18.63 -3.20
C LYS A 132 20.89 -18.90 -3.90
N LEU A 133 20.56 -20.17 -4.12
CA LEU A 133 19.33 -20.59 -4.79
C LEU A 133 18.10 -20.28 -3.92
N GLU A 134 18.18 -20.58 -2.62
CA GLU A 134 17.12 -20.27 -1.64
C GLU A 134 16.88 -18.77 -1.54
N ALA A 135 17.95 -17.97 -1.49
CA ALA A 135 17.87 -16.51 -1.50
C ALA A 135 17.19 -15.99 -2.78
N TYR A 136 17.56 -16.54 -3.94
CA TYR A 136 16.93 -16.18 -5.22
C TYR A 136 15.44 -16.54 -5.24
N HIS A 137 15.08 -17.74 -4.79
CA HIS A 137 13.69 -18.15 -4.66
C HIS A 137 12.93 -17.25 -3.70
N PHE A 138 13.45 -16.95 -2.51
CA PHE A 138 12.81 -16.03 -1.57
C PHE A 138 12.52 -14.66 -2.19
N ILE A 139 13.48 -14.09 -2.91
CA ILE A 139 13.35 -12.75 -3.49
C ILE A 139 12.34 -12.74 -4.65
N PHE A 140 12.44 -13.67 -5.60
CA PHE A 140 11.74 -13.55 -6.90
C PHE A 140 10.59 -14.53 -7.13
N ILE A 141 10.47 -15.59 -6.33
CA ILE A 141 9.48 -16.67 -6.53
C ILE A 141 8.61 -16.83 -5.28
N GLY A 142 9.19 -16.67 -4.09
CA GLY A 142 8.61 -17.00 -2.80
C GLY A 142 8.84 -18.47 -2.41
N ILE A 143 8.57 -18.77 -1.14
CA ILE A 143 8.86 -20.08 -0.52
C ILE A 143 7.62 -20.57 0.21
N GLY A 144 7.23 -21.83 -0.05
CA GLY A 144 6.05 -22.45 0.54
C GLY A 144 4.78 -21.71 0.18
N ASN A 145 4.00 -21.31 1.19
CA ASN A 145 2.80 -20.52 0.97
C ASN A 145 3.14 -19.08 0.57
N ASP A 146 4.31 -18.51 0.86
CA ASP A 146 4.57 -17.07 0.66
C ASP A 146 5.13 -16.77 -0.74
N GLN A 147 4.38 -17.18 -1.76
CA GLN A 147 4.73 -16.95 -3.15
C GLN A 147 4.72 -15.47 -3.54
N LEU A 148 5.80 -15.04 -4.20
CA LEU A 148 6.12 -13.67 -4.59
C LEU A 148 6.07 -12.65 -3.44
N TYR A 149 6.10 -13.11 -2.20
CA TYR A 149 5.77 -12.26 -1.06
C TYR A 149 6.78 -11.13 -0.88
N PHE A 150 8.08 -11.38 -1.04
CA PHE A 150 9.10 -10.31 -0.93
C PHE A 150 8.98 -9.26 -2.06
N ILE A 151 9.10 -9.69 -3.32
CA ILE A 151 9.09 -8.79 -4.47
C ILE A 151 7.78 -8.03 -4.61
N LEU A 152 6.63 -8.63 -4.26
CA LEU A 152 5.34 -7.95 -4.21
C LEU A 152 5.43 -6.72 -3.32
N HIS A 153 5.91 -6.87 -2.09
CA HIS A 153 5.97 -5.76 -1.14
C HIS A 153 6.96 -4.69 -1.60
N VAL A 154 8.07 -5.06 -2.24
CA VAL A 154 8.99 -4.10 -2.86
C VAL A 154 8.30 -3.34 -4.01
N MET A 155 7.57 -4.03 -4.88
CA MET A 155 6.88 -3.44 -6.03
C MET A 155 5.74 -2.52 -5.58
N THR A 156 4.88 -2.95 -4.65
CA THR A 156 3.76 -2.14 -4.14
C THR A 156 4.29 -0.88 -3.44
N THR A 157 5.31 -1.02 -2.59
CA THR A 157 5.99 0.10 -1.93
C THR A 157 6.57 1.07 -2.96
N THR A 158 7.25 0.55 -3.99
CA THR A 158 7.85 1.35 -5.06
C THR A 158 6.80 2.14 -5.83
N VAL A 159 5.76 1.47 -6.35
CA VAL A 159 4.70 2.12 -7.14
C VAL A 159 3.92 3.11 -6.29
N ALA A 160 3.59 2.76 -5.05
CA ALA A 160 2.92 3.67 -4.13
C ALA A 160 3.76 4.92 -3.84
N LEU A 161 5.07 4.75 -3.59
CA LEU A 161 5.98 5.87 -3.36
C LEU A 161 6.11 6.76 -4.60
N MET A 162 6.24 6.18 -5.80
CA MET A 162 6.24 6.93 -7.05
C MET A 162 4.95 7.74 -7.23
N LEU A 163 3.79 7.13 -6.98
CA LEU A 163 2.50 7.84 -7.04
C LEU A 163 2.44 9.00 -6.04
N ILE A 164 2.97 8.82 -4.84
CA ILE A 164 3.01 9.87 -3.81
C ILE A 164 3.94 11.01 -4.22
N CYS A 165 5.18 10.68 -4.59
CA CYS A 165 6.23 11.66 -4.86
C CYS A 165 6.09 12.38 -6.20
N TRP A 166 5.61 11.69 -7.24
CA TRP A 166 5.60 12.23 -8.61
C TRP A 166 4.29 12.90 -8.96
N THR A 167 3.22 12.61 -8.22
CA THR A 167 1.97 13.37 -8.32
C THR A 167 2.16 14.80 -7.82
N THR A 168 1.67 15.77 -8.59
CA THR A 168 1.71 17.20 -8.30
C THR A 168 0.38 17.76 -7.83
N LYS A 169 -0.74 17.20 -8.28
CA LYS A 169 -2.09 17.72 -8.02
C LYS A 169 -2.75 17.00 -6.85
N TRP A 170 -2.15 17.12 -5.69
CA TRP A 170 -2.73 16.70 -4.43
C TRP A 170 -3.73 17.75 -3.93
N THR A 171 -4.97 17.34 -3.70
CA THR A 171 -6.08 18.17 -3.25
C THR A 171 -6.60 17.65 -1.92
N PRO A 172 -7.20 18.49 -1.05
CA PRO A 172 -7.79 17.99 0.20
C PRO A 172 -8.85 16.88 0.01
N ARG A 173 -9.46 16.80 -1.18
CA ARG A 173 -10.36 15.70 -1.54
C ARG A 173 -9.65 14.35 -1.60
N ASP A 174 -8.37 14.33 -1.97
CA ASP A 174 -7.57 13.11 -2.00
C ASP A 174 -7.36 12.54 -0.59
N ILE A 175 -7.21 13.38 0.44
CA ILE A 175 -7.17 12.94 1.85
C ILE A 175 -8.50 12.29 2.23
N LEU A 176 -9.62 12.93 1.90
CA LEU A 176 -10.95 12.37 2.18
C LEU A 176 -11.14 11.03 1.45
N ASN A 177 -10.71 10.93 0.20
CA ASN A 177 -10.80 9.70 -0.58
C ASN A 177 -9.92 8.58 -0.02
N GLN A 178 -8.75 8.90 0.55
CA GLN A 178 -7.90 7.93 1.25
C GLN A 178 -8.63 7.34 2.46
N TYR A 179 -9.24 8.18 3.30
CA TYR A 179 -10.02 7.69 4.44
C TYR A 179 -11.26 6.91 4.02
N LEU A 180 -11.97 7.38 2.99
CA LEU A 180 -13.11 6.66 2.44
C LEU A 180 -12.69 5.29 1.90
N PHE A 181 -11.55 5.22 1.21
CA PHE A 181 -11.00 3.95 0.73
C PHE A 181 -10.68 2.99 1.87
N ILE A 182 -10.04 3.46 2.96
CA ILE A 182 -9.78 2.61 4.14
C ILE A 182 -11.08 2.05 4.70
N ALA A 183 -12.09 2.90 4.88
CA ALA A 183 -13.38 2.48 5.41
C ALA A 183 -14.04 1.42 4.51
N LEU A 184 -14.09 1.67 3.19
CA LEU A 184 -14.67 0.73 2.22
C LEU A 184 -13.89 -0.59 2.16
N TYR A 185 -12.55 -0.53 2.19
CA TYR A 185 -11.72 -1.73 2.18
C TYR A 185 -11.87 -2.55 3.45
N ALA A 186 -11.90 -1.91 4.62
CA ALA A 186 -12.18 -2.59 5.89
C ALA A 186 -13.57 -3.25 5.90
N CYS A 187 -14.60 -2.56 5.39
CA CYS A 187 -15.93 -3.13 5.22
C CYS A 187 -15.93 -4.33 4.27
N TYR A 188 -15.16 -4.27 3.17
CA TYR A 188 -15.00 -5.37 2.23
C TYR A 188 -14.37 -6.61 2.90
N VAL A 189 -13.27 -6.43 3.63
CA VAL A 189 -12.61 -7.54 4.34
C VAL A 189 -13.54 -8.13 5.41
N LEU A 190 -14.19 -7.30 6.22
CA LEU A 190 -15.14 -7.75 7.24
C LEU A 190 -16.30 -8.54 6.63
N SER A 191 -16.88 -8.04 5.54
CA SER A 191 -18.00 -8.71 4.86
C SER A 191 -17.55 -10.07 4.30
N SER A 192 -16.35 -10.14 3.74
CA SER A 192 -15.79 -11.38 3.18
C SER A 192 -15.56 -12.44 4.25
N ILE A 193 -14.99 -12.06 5.40
CA ILE A 193 -14.81 -12.97 6.55
C ILE A 193 -16.17 -13.48 7.08
N GLN A 194 -17.19 -12.61 7.11
CA GLN A 194 -18.51 -13.00 7.60
C GLN A 194 -19.23 -13.96 6.66
N LEU A 195 -19.10 -13.75 5.34
CA LEU A 195 -19.68 -14.61 4.32
C LEU A 195 -18.95 -15.96 4.21
N ASP A 196 -17.63 -15.97 4.45
CA ASP A 196 -16.81 -17.16 4.37
C ASP A 196 -16.05 -17.42 5.68
N ARG A 197 -16.71 -18.19 6.57
CA ARG A 197 -16.18 -18.54 7.89
C ARG A 197 -14.93 -19.43 7.86
N LYS A 198 -14.50 -19.90 6.69
CA LYS A 198 -13.24 -20.65 6.55
C LYS A 198 -12.02 -19.72 6.62
N ILE A 199 -12.22 -18.42 6.52
CA ILE A 199 -11.16 -17.41 6.60
C ILE A 199 -10.90 -17.10 8.08
N THR A 200 -9.87 -17.75 8.63
CA THR A 200 -9.45 -17.58 10.03
C THR A 200 -8.12 -16.82 10.16
N ASN A 201 -7.33 -16.73 9.08
CA ASN A 201 -6.01 -16.13 9.01
C ASN A 201 -5.82 -15.31 7.70
N ASN A 202 -4.85 -14.41 7.71
CA ASN A 202 -4.42 -13.55 6.60
C ASN A 202 -5.57 -12.66 6.11
N ALA A 203 -6.14 -11.84 6.99
CA ALA A 203 -7.20 -10.91 6.60
C ALA A 203 -6.85 -9.49 7.01
N ASN A 204 -5.64 -9.05 6.60
CA ASN A 204 -5.14 -7.68 6.78
C ASN A 204 -5.24 -7.19 8.24
N GLY A 205 -4.94 -8.08 9.19
CA GLY A 205 -4.87 -7.75 10.62
C GLY A 205 -6.24 -7.61 11.29
N ILE A 206 -7.33 -8.03 10.66
CA ILE A 206 -8.68 -8.03 11.26
C ILE A 206 -8.87 -9.23 12.18
N LEU A 207 -8.20 -10.35 11.89
CA LEU A 207 -8.37 -11.59 12.63
C LEU A 207 -7.35 -11.69 13.75
N ILE A 208 -7.75 -12.29 14.87
CA ILE A 208 -6.88 -12.48 16.03
C ILE A 208 -5.60 -13.24 15.65
N ALA A 209 -5.73 -14.29 14.82
CA ALA A 209 -4.61 -15.13 14.39
C ALA A 209 -3.50 -14.35 13.67
N ASP A 210 -3.82 -13.21 13.04
CA ASP A 210 -2.86 -12.37 12.34
C ASP A 210 -1.85 -11.70 13.31
N TRP A 211 -2.16 -11.63 14.62
CA TRP A 211 -1.37 -10.90 15.62
C TRP A 211 -0.61 -11.79 16.61
N TYR A 212 -0.94 -13.07 16.69
CA TYR A 212 -0.35 -14.03 17.64
C TYR A 212 0.63 -14.97 16.92
N ILE A 213 1.04 -16.07 17.57
CA ILE A 213 2.15 -16.92 17.13
C ILE A 213 1.95 -17.38 15.66
N GLY A 214 2.90 -17.00 14.79
CA GLY A 214 2.87 -17.34 13.37
C GLY A 214 2.05 -16.40 12.48
N GLY A 215 1.48 -15.32 13.02
CA GLY A 215 0.77 -14.28 12.25
C GLY A 215 1.70 -13.18 11.72
N GLU A 216 1.32 -12.60 10.57
CA GLU A 216 2.09 -11.55 9.85
C GLU A 216 2.37 -10.31 10.73
N TYR A 217 1.45 -9.95 11.64
CA TYR A 217 1.59 -8.79 12.53
C TYR A 217 2.15 -9.15 13.91
N GLN A 218 2.68 -10.36 14.11
CA GLN A 218 3.25 -10.77 15.40
C GLN A 218 4.43 -9.86 15.83
N SER A 219 5.27 -9.42 14.89
CA SER A 219 6.34 -8.47 15.19
C SER A 219 5.77 -7.12 15.65
N VAL A 220 4.69 -6.66 15.02
CA VAL A 220 4.02 -5.40 15.35
C VAL A 220 3.35 -5.48 16.72
N SER A 221 2.69 -6.60 17.06
CA SER A 221 2.09 -6.79 18.39
C SER A 221 3.13 -6.77 19.51
N LYS A 222 4.33 -7.34 19.28
CA LYS A 222 5.46 -7.30 20.21
C LYS A 222 5.99 -5.89 20.44
N ILE A 223 5.98 -5.05 19.40
CA ILE A 223 6.43 -3.65 19.48
C ILE A 223 5.38 -2.78 20.16
N LEU A 224 4.13 -2.85 19.72
CA LEU A 224 3.05 -2.00 20.23
C LEU A 224 2.63 -2.40 21.66
N ARG A 225 2.74 -3.69 22.01
CA ARG A 225 2.30 -4.25 23.30
C ARG A 225 0.85 -3.94 23.64
N VAL A 226 -0.01 -3.88 22.62
CA VAL A 226 -1.45 -3.64 22.74
C VAL A 226 -2.20 -4.95 22.51
N PRO A 227 -3.19 -5.32 23.34
CA PRO A 227 -3.96 -6.55 23.14
C PRO A 227 -4.92 -6.45 21.94
N PHE A 228 -5.26 -7.58 21.35
CA PHE A 228 -6.39 -7.68 20.42
C PHE A 228 -7.72 -7.55 21.19
N PRO A 229 -8.77 -6.89 20.65
CA PRO A 229 -8.85 -6.23 19.34
C PRO A 229 -8.36 -4.77 19.33
N THR A 230 -7.93 -4.22 20.47
CA THR A 230 -7.49 -2.80 20.61
C THR A 230 -6.36 -2.42 19.64
N VAL A 231 -5.57 -3.39 19.21
CA VAL A 231 -4.52 -3.19 18.21
C VAL A 231 -5.07 -2.72 16.84
N ILE A 232 -6.31 -3.07 16.47
CA ILE A 232 -6.95 -2.65 15.22
C ILE A 232 -7.16 -1.13 15.18
N PRO A 233 -7.90 -0.49 16.12
CA PRO A 233 -8.05 0.96 16.11
C PRO A 233 -6.72 1.69 16.28
N VAL A 234 -5.76 1.14 17.03
CA VAL A 234 -4.40 1.70 17.12
C VAL A 234 -3.69 1.69 15.76
N GLY A 235 -3.74 0.57 15.04
CA GLY A 235 -3.18 0.44 13.69
C GLY A 235 -3.82 1.41 12.69
N VAL A 236 -5.13 1.59 12.76
CA VAL A 236 -5.86 2.59 11.97
C VAL A 236 -5.33 4.00 12.29
N VAL A 237 -5.25 4.38 13.57
CA VAL A 237 -4.73 5.71 13.97
C VAL A 237 -3.31 5.93 13.47
N ILE A 238 -2.41 4.96 13.64
CA ILE A 238 -1.03 5.05 13.13
C ILE A 238 -1.02 5.23 11.61
N THR A 239 -1.88 4.51 10.89
CA THR A 239 -2.02 4.65 9.43
C THR A 239 -2.49 6.06 9.08
N MET A 240 -3.51 6.60 9.76
CA MET A 240 -4.02 7.96 9.51
C MET A 240 -2.97 9.04 9.80
N VAL A 241 -2.22 8.90 10.90
CA VAL A 241 -1.10 9.79 11.25
C VAL A 241 -0.02 9.72 10.17
N SER A 242 0.35 8.51 9.73
CA SER A 242 1.35 8.29 8.69
C SER A 242 0.95 8.95 7.37
N ILE A 243 -0.31 8.78 6.95
CA ILE A 243 -0.87 9.47 5.79
C ILE A 243 -0.72 10.99 5.95
N THR A 244 -1.13 11.52 7.10
CA THR A 244 -1.05 12.95 7.39
C THR A 244 0.40 13.48 7.34
N LEU A 245 1.36 12.74 7.88
CA LEU A 245 2.78 13.09 7.84
C LEU A 245 3.35 13.05 6.42
N ILE A 246 3.00 12.04 5.61
CA ILE A 246 3.39 11.95 4.20
C ILE A 246 2.89 13.20 3.44
N TRP A 247 1.65 13.59 3.69
CA TRP A 247 1.07 14.81 3.14
C TRP A 247 1.81 16.07 3.58
N ALA A 248 2.10 16.21 4.88
CA ALA A 248 2.82 17.35 5.43
C ALA A 248 4.24 17.46 4.86
N MET A 249 4.98 16.36 4.80
CA MET A 249 6.32 16.29 4.20
C MET A 249 6.27 16.70 2.73
N ARG A 250 5.28 16.22 1.97
CA ARG A 250 5.14 16.59 0.57
C ARG A 250 4.85 18.07 0.37
N TYR A 251 3.93 18.64 1.13
CA TYR A 251 3.66 20.09 1.09
C TYR A 251 4.91 20.88 1.46
N GLY A 252 5.65 20.45 2.50
CA GLY A 252 6.93 21.04 2.87
C GLY A 252 7.96 21.02 1.73
N VAL A 253 8.10 19.88 1.03
CA VAL A 253 9.00 19.74 -0.12
C VAL A 253 8.56 20.61 -1.31
N GLN A 254 7.25 20.72 -1.56
CA GLN A 254 6.72 21.59 -2.61
C GLN A 254 6.99 23.08 -2.30
N GLU A 255 6.75 23.51 -1.06
CA GLU A 255 7.01 24.87 -0.59
C GLU A 255 8.50 25.21 -0.65
N LEU A 256 9.37 24.28 -0.22
CA LEU A 256 10.83 24.45 -0.30
C LEU A 256 11.29 24.59 -1.76
N ASN A 257 10.81 23.72 -2.65
CA ASN A 257 11.16 23.79 -4.08
C ASN A 257 10.64 25.07 -4.75
N ALA A 258 9.45 25.55 -4.38
CA ALA A 258 8.91 26.81 -4.88
C ALA A 258 9.79 28.01 -4.46
N ARG A 259 10.28 28.02 -3.22
CA ARG A 259 11.17 29.07 -2.70
C ARG A 259 12.57 29.05 -3.31
N ILE A 260 13.13 27.87 -3.58
CA ILE A 260 14.50 27.72 -4.11
C ILE A 260 14.55 27.94 -5.62
N ILE A 261 13.55 27.46 -6.38
CA ILE A 261 13.64 27.40 -7.86
C ILE A 261 12.94 28.60 -8.52
N TYR A 262 11.85 29.12 -7.93
CA TYR A 262 11.12 30.28 -8.46
C TYR A 262 10.58 31.18 -7.34
N PRO A 263 11.43 31.97 -6.66
CA PRO A 263 11.03 32.81 -5.53
C PRO A 263 9.91 33.83 -5.86
N SER A 264 9.76 34.21 -7.14
CA SER A 264 8.66 35.07 -7.61
C SER A 264 7.29 34.39 -7.65
N LEU A 265 7.24 33.05 -7.83
CA LEU A 265 6.01 32.25 -7.80
C LEU A 265 5.63 31.84 -6.37
N ALA A 266 6.60 31.71 -5.47
CA ALA A 266 6.37 31.42 -4.04
C ALA A 266 5.49 32.50 -3.37
N LYS A 267 5.60 33.77 -3.78
CA LYS A 267 4.70 34.85 -3.33
C LYS A 267 3.23 34.66 -3.74
N LYS A 268 2.94 33.87 -4.78
CA LYS A 268 1.57 33.55 -5.24
C LYS A 268 1.02 32.25 -4.64
N GLN A 269 1.87 31.37 -4.12
CA GLN A 269 1.48 30.03 -3.70
C GLN A 269 1.12 29.88 -2.22
N ILE A 270 1.25 30.94 -1.41
CA ILE A 270 0.87 30.87 0.00
C ILE A 270 -0.47 31.56 0.24
N LYS A 271 -1.51 30.73 0.29
CA LYS A 271 -2.34 30.63 1.49
C LYS A 271 -3.00 29.25 1.47
N PHE A 272 -2.29 28.26 2.01
CA PHE A 272 -2.96 27.14 2.66
C PHE A 272 -3.63 27.70 3.92
N ASP A 273 -4.68 28.48 3.70
CA ASP A 273 -5.44 29.08 4.75
C ASP A 273 -6.50 28.05 5.12
N LEU A 274 -6.26 27.33 6.22
CA LEU A 274 -7.23 26.42 6.81
C LEU A 274 -8.59 27.12 6.98
N LYS A 275 -8.57 28.44 7.19
CA LYS A 275 -9.73 29.32 7.23
C LYS A 275 -10.40 29.45 5.86
N TYR A 276 -9.66 29.55 4.76
CA TYR A 276 -10.19 29.55 3.39
C TYR A 276 -10.78 28.19 2.99
N MET A 277 -10.14 27.09 3.42
CA MET A 277 -10.67 25.73 3.22
C MET A 277 -11.99 25.53 3.99
N TRP A 278 -12.06 25.94 5.25
CA TRP A 278 -13.29 25.96 6.04
C TRP A 278 -14.36 26.87 5.44
N LYS A 279 -13.97 28.05 4.93
CA LYS A 279 -14.88 29.00 4.28
C LYS A 279 -15.48 28.39 3.01
N ASN A 280 -14.68 27.72 2.18
CA ASN A 280 -15.15 27.05 0.95
C ASN A 280 -16.00 25.80 1.22
N LEU A 281 -15.69 25.02 2.26
CA LEU A 281 -16.53 23.92 2.72
C LEU A 281 -17.90 24.44 3.18
N LYS A 282 -17.91 25.49 4.02
CA LYS A 282 -19.14 26.14 4.49
C LYS A 282 -19.95 26.74 3.33
N TYR A 283 -19.28 27.42 2.39
CA TYR A 283 -19.93 28.06 1.24
C TYR A 283 -20.53 27.03 0.27
N ASN A 284 -19.83 25.93 -0.02
CA ASN A 284 -20.36 24.87 -0.89
C ASN A 284 -21.50 24.07 -0.24
N CYS A 285 -21.47 23.86 1.08
CA CYS A 285 -22.60 23.29 1.82
C CYS A 285 -23.84 24.20 1.76
N LEU A 286 -23.65 25.51 1.98
CA LEU A 286 -24.74 26.50 1.90
C LEU A 286 -25.31 26.61 0.48
N LYS A 287 -24.46 26.59 -0.55
CA LYS A 287 -24.89 26.65 -1.95
C LYS A 287 -25.67 25.40 -2.39
N ARG A 288 -25.36 24.22 -1.85
CA ARG A 288 -26.17 23.01 -2.07
C ARG A 288 -27.52 23.10 -1.36
N ARG A 289 -27.57 23.69 -0.16
CA ARG A 289 -28.81 23.87 0.61
C ARG A 289 -29.79 24.87 -0.03
N ASN A 290 -29.28 25.87 -0.74
CA ASN A 290 -30.10 26.83 -1.50
C ASN A 290 -30.55 26.33 -2.88
N LYS A 291 -30.05 25.18 -3.35
CA LYS A 291 -30.53 24.53 -4.58
C LYS A 291 -31.57 23.44 -4.32
N SER A 292 -31.83 23.12 -3.06
CA SER A 292 -32.81 22.11 -2.63
C SER A 292 -34.02 22.73 -1.93
N ARG A 293 -34.26 24.02 -2.14
CA ARG A 293 -35.50 24.75 -1.87
C ARG A 293 -35.95 25.35 -3.18
#